data_AF-A0A1M5HN67-F1
#
_entry.id   AF-A0A1M5HN67-F1
#
_cell.length_a   1.000
_cell.length_b   1.000
_cell.length_c   1.000
_cell.angle_alpha   90.00
_cell.angle_beta   90.00
_cell.angle_gamma   90.00
#
_symmetry.space_group_name_H-M   'P 1'
#
loop_
_entity.id
_entity.type
_entity.pdbx_description
1 polymer ?
#
loop_
_entity_poly.entity_id
_entity_poly.type
_entity_poly.pdbx_seq_one_letter_code
_entity_poly.pdbx_strand_id
1 'polypeptide(L)'
;MIKQFNAEQTDRIIEMAWEDRTPFEAIEFQFGTSEAEVIEIMRSELKLSSFKLWRKRVNSGVSQKHLKKRNQEIDRFKCSRQRTISHNKISKR
;
A
#
# COMPACT_ATOMS: atom_id res chain seq x y z
N MET A 1 12.08 -13.21 9.19
CA MET A 1 13.24 -12.61 8.51
C MET A 1 12.78 -11.28 7.93
N ILE A 2 13.51 -10.20 8.17
CA ILE A 2 13.20 -8.91 7.55
C ILE A 2 13.57 -9.04 6.07
N LYS A 3 12.58 -8.96 5.16
CA LYS A 3 12.85 -8.91 3.73
C LYS A 3 13.65 -7.63 3.45
N GLN A 4 14.82 -7.76 2.83
CA GLN A 4 15.59 -6.59 2.41
C GLN A 4 14.96 -6.05 1.12
N PHE A 5 14.38 -4.86 1.23
CA PHE A 5 13.91 -4.08 0.09
C PHE A 5 14.98 -3.05 -0.28
N ASN A 6 15.17 -2.78 -1.57
CA ASN A 6 15.98 -1.65 -1.99
C ASN A 6 15.23 -0.34 -1.66
N ALA A 7 15.94 0.80 -1.65
CA ALA A 7 15.34 2.09 -1.28
C ALA A 7 14.10 2.44 -2.13
N GLU A 8 14.14 2.10 -3.43
CA GLU A 8 13.02 2.32 -4.36
C GLU A 8 11.80 1.45 -4.04
N GLN A 9 11.98 0.18 -3.66
CA GLN A 9 10.92 -0.72 -3.26
C GLN A 9 10.32 -0.28 -1.93
N THR A 10 11.14 0.16 -0.97
CA THR A 10 10.66 0.68 0.31
C THR A 10 9.81 1.93 0.09
N ASP A 11 10.29 2.88 -0.71
CA ASP A 11 9.53 4.09 -1.05
C ASP A 11 8.21 3.73 -1.73
N ARG A 12 8.24 2.74 -2.65
CA ARG A 12 7.04 2.26 -3.33
C ARG A 12 6.03 1.58 -2.40
N ILE A 13 6.51 0.78 -1.44
CA ILE A 13 5.66 0.16 -0.42
C ILE A 13 5.04 1.25 0.46
N ILE A 14 5.79 2.29 0.84
CA ILE A 14 5.27 3.43 1.62
C ILE A 14 4.21 4.18 0.82
N GLU A 15 4.44 4.50 -0.46
CA GLU A 15 3.46 5.15 -1.33
C GLU A 15 2.15 4.35 -1.40
N MET A 16 2.26 3.04 -1.68
CA MET A 16 1.11 2.14 -1.77
C MET A 16 0.40 1.98 -0.43
N ALA A 17 1.14 1.92 0.67
CA ALA A 17 0.60 1.86 2.02
C ALA A 17 -0.11 3.16 2.41
N TRP A 18 0.35 4.32 1.93
CA TRP A 18 -0.31 5.61 2.15
C TRP A 18 -1.57 5.80 1.30
N GLU A 19 -1.67 5.18 0.12
CA GLU A 19 -2.85 5.31 -0.72
C GLU A 19 -4.03 4.51 -0.15
N ASP A 20 -5.11 5.19 0.25
CA ASP A 20 -6.29 4.58 0.89
C ASP A 20 -7.06 3.57 0.01
N ARG A 21 -6.74 3.50 -1.28
CA ARG A 21 -7.38 2.61 -2.27
C ARG A 21 -6.53 1.41 -2.66
N THR A 22 -5.28 1.32 -2.20
CA THR A 22 -4.40 0.19 -2.53
C THR A 22 -4.52 -0.88 -1.44
N PRO A 23 -5.18 -2.02 -1.73
CA PRO A 23 -5.38 -3.05 -0.72
C PRO A 23 -4.06 -3.68 -0.32
N PHE A 24 -3.97 -4.15 0.93
CA PHE A 24 -2.76 -4.85 1.40
C PHE A 24 -2.46 -6.09 0.55
N GLU A 25 -3.50 -6.75 0.03
CA GLU A 25 -3.41 -7.87 -0.92
C GLU A 25 -2.65 -7.48 -2.21
N ALA A 26 -2.78 -6.24 -2.69
CA ALA A 26 -2.02 -5.79 -3.87
C ALA A 26 -0.55 -5.55 -3.54
N ILE A 27 -0.25 -5.11 -2.32
CA ILE A 27 1.13 -4.97 -1.84
C ILE A 27 1.76 -6.35 -1.66
N GLU A 28 1.02 -7.29 -1.09
CA GLU A 28 1.42 -8.68 -0.93
C GLU A 28 1.64 -9.36 -2.28
N PHE A 29 0.76 -9.17 -3.26
CA PHE A 29 0.92 -9.74 -4.59
C PHE A 29 2.16 -9.19 -5.32
N GLN A 30 2.48 -7.90 -5.15
CA GLN A 30 3.60 -7.27 -5.86
C GLN A 30 4.97 -7.50 -5.18
N PHE A 31 5.01 -7.45 -3.84
CA PHE A 31 6.26 -7.46 -3.07
C PHE A 31 6.41 -8.72 -2.21
N GLY A 32 5.40 -9.58 -2.15
CA GLY A 32 5.34 -10.71 -1.23
C GLY A 32 5.24 -10.27 0.23
N THR A 33 4.84 -9.03 0.49
CA THR A 33 4.85 -8.41 1.83
C THR A 33 3.46 -8.46 2.45
N SER A 34 3.34 -9.18 3.56
CA SER A 34 2.11 -9.27 4.34
C SER A 34 1.75 -7.93 4.99
N GLU A 35 0.49 -7.75 5.39
CA GLU A 35 0.05 -6.55 6.11
C GLU A 35 0.91 -6.25 7.35
N ALA A 36 1.25 -7.29 8.12
CA ALA A 36 2.09 -7.16 9.31
C ALA A 36 3.48 -6.61 8.96
N GLU A 37 4.11 -7.12 7.90
CA GLU A 37 5.41 -6.64 7.43
C GLU A 37 5.32 -5.18 6.92
N VAL A 38 4.24 -4.80 6.23
CA VAL A 38 4.02 -3.41 5.80
C VAL A 38 3.89 -2.47 7.00
N ILE A 39 3.21 -2.89 8.07
CA ILE A 39 3.07 -2.10 9.30
C ILE A 39 4.44 -1.87 9.94
N GLU A 40 5.28 -2.90 9.99
CA GLU A 40 6.64 -2.79 10.54
C GLU A 40 7.51 -1.84 9.70
N ILE A 41 7.46 -1.93 8.36
CA ILE A 41 8.15 -1.00 7.46
C ILE A 41 7.66 0.44 7.68
N MET A 42 6.35 0.64 7.73
CA MET A 42 5.78 1.98 7.96
C MET A 42 6.18 2.53 9.33
N ARG A 43 6.37 1.68 10.33
CA ARG A 43 6.79 2.06 11.67
C ARG A 43 8.28 2.41 11.74
N SER A 44 9.14 1.74 10.98
CA SER A 44 10.58 2.04 10.93
C SER A 44 10.89 3.28 10.10
N GLU A 45 10.16 3.50 9.01
CA GLU A 45 10.45 4.55 8.02
C GLU A 45 9.77 5.90 8.36
N LEU A 46 8.58 5.88 8.96
CA LEU A 46 7.85 7.11 9.26
C LEU A 46 8.14 7.66 10.65
N LYS A 47 8.06 8.98 10.77
CA LYS A 47 7.97 9.63 12.08
C LYS A 47 6.73 9.13 12.82
N LEU A 48 6.85 9.00 14.15
CA LEU A 48 5.80 8.47 15.02
C LEU A 48 4.44 9.18 14.85
N SER A 49 4.43 10.50 14.65
CA SER A 49 3.21 11.28 14.40
C SER A 49 2.53 10.90 13.08
N SER A 50 3.30 10.76 12.00
CA SER A 50 2.83 10.31 10.69
C SER A 50 2.31 8.87 10.74
N PHE A 51 3.02 7.99 11.44
CA PHE A 51 2.59 6.60 11.64
C PHE A 51 1.26 6.51 12.38
N LYS A 52 1.08 7.27 13.47
CA LYS A 52 -0.20 7.32 14.22
C LYS A 52 -1.36 7.79 13.34
N LEU A 53 -1.13 8.81 12.49
CA LEU A 53 -2.15 9.30 11.56
C LEU A 53 -2.51 8.26 10.50
N TRP A 54 -1.51 7.55 9.97
CA TRP A 54 -1.72 6.45 9.03
C TRP A 54 -2.52 5.32 9.66
N ARG A 55 -2.11 4.90 10.87
CA ARG A 55 -2.76 3.81 11.59
C ARG A 55 -4.21 4.14 11.94
N LYS A 56 -4.47 5.40 12.33
CA LYS A 56 -5.84 5.89 12.54
C LYS A 56 -6.66 5.74 11.25
N ARG A 57 -6.13 6.14 10.09
CA ARG A 57 -6.82 6.03 8.79
C ARG A 57 -7.10 4.58 8.37
N VAL A 58 -6.11 3.70 8.52
CA VAL A 58 -6.25 2.26 8.22
C VAL A 58 -7.34 1.64 9.09
N ASN A 59 -7.36 1.97 10.39
CA ASN A 59 -8.32 1.39 11.35
C ASN A 59 -9.72 2.05 11.32
N SER A 60 -9.84 3.32 10.89
CA SER A 60 -11.09 4.09 10.97
C SER A 60 -12.12 3.77 9.87
N GLY A 61 -11.85 2.80 8.98
CA GLY A 61 -12.83 2.33 7.99
C GLY A 61 -13.01 3.21 6.75
N VAL A 62 -12.37 4.40 6.69
CA VAL A 62 -12.25 5.23 5.46
C VAL A 62 -11.38 4.51 4.42
N SER A 63 -10.46 3.67 4.90
CA SER A 63 -9.59 2.86 4.07
C SER A 63 -10.37 1.70 3.43
N GLN A 64 -10.53 1.74 2.10
CA GLN A 64 -11.15 0.67 1.30
C GLN A 64 -10.11 -0.39 0.91
N LYS A 65 -9.10 -0.60 1.77
CA LYS A 65 -7.94 -1.47 1.54
C LYS A 65 -8.23 -2.97 1.68
N HIS A 66 -9.47 -3.33 1.98
CA HIS A 66 -9.91 -4.72 1.96
C HIS A 66 -10.82 -4.91 0.76
N LEU A 67 -10.52 -5.88 -0.08
CA LEU A 67 -11.28 -6.20 -1.29
C LEU A 67 -12.77 -6.40 -0.98
N LYS A 68 -13.08 -6.96 0.19
CA LYS A 68 -14.44 -7.19 0.71
C LYS A 68 -15.24 -5.93 1.04
N LYS A 69 -14.59 -4.79 1.27
CA LYS A 69 -15.26 -3.52 1.62
C LYS A 69 -15.45 -2.60 0.41
N ARG A 70 -14.86 -2.94 -0.74
CA ARG A 70 -14.85 -2.14 -1.96
C ARG A 70 -16.19 -2.23 -2.69
N ASN A 71 -16.77 -1.08 -3.03
CA ASN A 71 -17.97 -1.02 -3.88
C ASN A 71 -17.65 -1.60 -5.28
N GLN A 72 -18.50 -2.49 -5.78
CA GLN A 72 -18.30 -3.19 -7.06
C GLN A 72 -18.29 -2.22 -8.26
N GLU A 73 -18.95 -1.06 -8.13
CA GLU A 73 -18.98 -0.03 -9.18
C GLU A 73 -17.64 0.71 -9.36
N ILE A 74 -16.68 0.52 -8.46
CA ILE A 74 -15.35 1.10 -8.57
C ILE A 74 -14.46 0.17 -9.39
N ASP A 75 -14.44 0.38 -10.71
CA ASP A 75 -13.56 -0.36 -11.65
C ASP A 75 -12.14 0.23 -11.73
N ARG A 76 -11.98 1.50 -11.40
CA ARG A 76 -10.70 2.21 -11.51
C ARG A 76 -9.64 1.65 -10.54
N PHE A 77 -8.62 1.01 -11.09
CA PHE A 77 -7.45 0.50 -10.36
C PHE A 77 -6.48 1.61 -9.91
N LYS A 78 -6.55 2.82 -10.49
CA LYS A 78 -5.56 3.90 -10.30
C LYS A 78 -6.19 5.29 -10.16
N CYS A 79 -5.51 6.19 -9.44
CA CYS A 79 -5.89 7.61 -9.38
C CYS A 79 -5.66 8.30 -10.72
N SER A 80 -6.49 9.28 -11.09
CA SER A 80 -6.22 10.14 -12.25
C SER A 80 -4.93 10.96 -12.10
N ARG A 81 -4.51 11.25 -10.86
CA ARG A 81 -3.26 11.96 -10.54
C ARG A 81 -2.06 11.03 -10.31
N GLN A 82 -2.23 9.71 -10.41
CA GLN A 82 -1.15 8.75 -10.20
C GLN A 82 -0.26 8.76 -11.44
N ARG A 83 1.02 9.10 -11.27
CA ARG A 83 2.02 9.01 -12.34
C ARG A 83 2.18 7.54 -12.77
N THR A 84 2.52 7.31 -14.03
CA THR A 84 2.86 5.96 -14.51
C THR A 84 4.16 5.53 -13.85
N ILE A 85 4.11 4.52 -12.98
CA ILE A 85 5.27 4.04 -12.26
C ILE A 85 5.88 2.92 -13.09
N SER A 86 7.07 3.16 -13.64
CA SER A 86 7.78 2.30 -14.58
C SER A 86 8.28 0.97 -13.99
N HIS A 87 7.85 0.60 -12.78
CA HIS A 87 8.16 -0.67 -12.12
C HIS A 87 6.95 -1.58 -11.90
N ASN A 88 5.80 -1.28 -12.52
CA ASN A 88 4.70 -2.24 -12.54
C ASN A 88 5.10 -3.48 -13.37
N LYS A 89 5.44 -4.58 -12.70
CA LYS A 89 5.49 -5.93 -13.30
C LYS A 89 4.11 -6.44 -13.75
N ILE A 90 3.07 -5.62 -13.69
CA ILE A 90 1.76 -5.86 -14.31
C ILE A 90 1.91 -5.62 -15.83
N SER A 91 2.76 -6.41 -16.46
CA SER A 91 2.67 -6.69 -17.88
C SER A 91 1.55 -7.71 -18.02
N LYS A 92 0.41 -7.24 -18.55
CA LYS A 92 -0.82 -7.98 -18.90
C LYS A 92 -0.67 -9.51 -19.03
N ARG A 93 -1.61 -10.23 -18.43
CA ARG A 93 -2.38 -11.26 -19.14
C ARG A 93 -3.81 -11.27 -18.62
#